data_AF-A0A2N1N2C5-F1
#
_entry.id   AF-A0A2N1N2C5-F1
#
_cell.length_a   1.000
_cell.length_b   1.000
_cell.length_c   1.000
_cell.angle_alpha   90.00
_cell.angle_beta   90.00
_cell.angle_gamma   90.00
#
_symmetry.space_group_name_H-M   'P 1'
#
loop_
_entity.id
_entity.type
_entity.pdbx_description
1 polymer ?
#
loop_
_entity_poly.entity_id
_entity_poly.type
_entity_poly.pdbx_seq_one_letter_code
_entity_poly.pdbx_strand_id
1 'polypeptide(L)'
;MDPKFFENNENNSYRITEKSDIYSLGVLFWELTSRKSPFRYKSGVDHALRLLILNGLREEPIQNTNAIFVELYQSKYKIEYNTFM
;
A
#
# COMPACT_ATOMS: atom_id res chain seq x y z
N MET A 1 -3.47 -2.00 -6.64
CA MET A 1 -4.25 -3.09 -6.01
C MET A 1 -4.35 -2.76 -4.52
N ASP A 2 -5.53 -2.47 -3.98
CA ASP A 2 -5.70 -2.13 -2.55
C ASP A 2 -5.48 -3.37 -1.67
N PRO A 3 -4.59 -3.36 -0.65
CA PRO A 3 -4.36 -4.51 0.20
C PRO A 3 -5.61 -4.93 0.99
N LYS A 4 -6.52 -4.00 1.27
CA LYS A 4 -7.79 -4.31 1.93
C LYS A 4 -8.74 -5.12 1.07
N PHE A 5 -8.50 -5.21 -0.24
CA PHE A 5 -9.19 -6.15 -1.12
C PHE A 5 -8.98 -7.60 -0.69
N PHE A 6 -7.89 -7.89 0.02
CA PHE A 6 -7.57 -9.21 0.51
C PHE A 6 -8.13 -9.53 1.90
N GLU A 7 -8.76 -8.55 2.57
CA GLU A 7 -9.51 -8.80 3.79
C GLU A 7 -10.81 -9.55 3.42
N ASN A 8 -10.71 -10.88 3.31
CA ASN A 8 -11.87 -11.75 3.25
C ASN A 8 -12.69 -11.55 4.53
N ASN A 9 -13.79 -10.84 4.44
CA ASN A 9 -14.86 -10.92 5.42
C ASN A 9 -16.13 -11.30 4.69
N GLU A 10 -16.63 -12.49 4.98
CA GLU A 10 -17.91 -13.01 4.48
C GLU A 10 -19.11 -12.11 4.82
N ASN A 11 -18.92 -11.04 5.61
CA ASN A 11 -19.94 -10.08 6.05
C ASN A 11 -19.52 -8.60 5.97
N ASN A 12 -18.38 -8.24 5.37
CA ASN A 12 -17.94 -6.83 5.34
C ASN A 12 -17.75 -6.39 3.90
N SER A 13 -18.61 -5.47 3.45
CA SER A 13 -18.49 -4.91 2.10
C SER A 13 -17.12 -4.27 1.95
N TYR A 14 -16.37 -4.68 0.91
CA TYR A 14 -15.14 -4.00 0.52
C TYR A 14 -15.45 -2.51 0.34
N ARG A 15 -15.01 -1.69 1.30
CA ARG A 15 -15.23 -0.24 1.28
C ARG A 15 -14.00 0.41 0.69
N ILE A 16 -14.17 0.96 -0.50
CA ILE A 16 -13.24 1.94 -1.06
C ILE A 16 -13.22 3.13 -0.10
N THR A 17 -12.01 3.52 0.29
CA THR A 17 -11.76 4.64 1.19
C THR A 17 -10.72 5.56 0.56
N GLU A 18 -10.67 6.83 0.96
CA GLU A 18 -9.60 7.73 0.52
C GLU A 18 -8.19 7.13 0.75
N LYS A 19 -8.04 6.35 1.84
CA LYS A 19 -6.80 5.61 2.13
C LYS A 19 -6.47 4.52 1.10
N SER A 20 -7.48 3.82 0.57
CA SER A 20 -7.26 2.85 -0.51
C SER A 20 -6.88 3.55 -1.81
N ASP A 21 -7.48 4.70 -2.09
CA ASP A 21 -7.17 5.49 -3.28
C ASP A 21 -5.74 6.00 -3.25
N ILE A 22 -5.32 6.60 -2.13
CA ILE A 22 -3.94 7.07 -1.91
C ILE A 22 -2.94 5.93 -2.04
N TYR A 23 -3.23 4.75 -1.45
CA TYR A 23 -2.36 3.59 -1.61
C TYR A 23 -2.23 3.18 -3.08
N SER A 24 -3.36 3.07 -3.78
CA SER A 24 -3.37 2.63 -5.19
C SER A 24 -2.63 3.61 -6.09
N LEU A 25 -2.72 4.91 -5.80
CA LEU A 25 -1.98 5.96 -6.48
C LEU A 25 -0.47 5.82 -6.20
N GLY A 26 -0.07 5.59 -4.95
CA GLY A 26 1.32 5.35 -4.57
C GLY A 26 1.94 4.17 -5.32
N VAL A 27 1.22 3.05 -5.42
CA VAL A 27 1.65 1.88 -6.21
C VAL A 27 1.78 2.24 -7.69
N LEU A 28 0.81 2.94 -8.28
CA LEU A 28 0.88 3.36 -9.68
C LEU A 28 2.11 4.23 -9.96
N PHE A 29 2.39 5.22 -9.10
CA PHE A 29 3.59 6.05 -9.25
C PHE A 29 4.86 5.21 -9.12
N TRP A 30 4.91 4.26 -8.19
CA TRP A 30 6.04 3.34 -8.05
C TRP A 30 6.22 2.47 -9.30
N GLU A 31 5.15 1.94 -9.90
CA GLU A 31 5.19 1.18 -11.15
C GLU A 31 5.72 2.04 -12.31
N LEU A 32 5.21 3.25 -12.47
CA LEU A 32 5.62 4.17 -13.54
C LEU A 32 7.09 4.56 -13.45
N THR A 33 7.55 4.84 -12.22
CA THR A 33 8.94 5.24 -11.99
C THR A 33 9.89 4.05 -12.08
N SER A 34 9.50 2.87 -11.59
CA SER A 34 10.38 1.69 -11.53
C SER A 34 10.40 0.92 -12.83
N ARG A 35 9.33 1.04 -13.62
CA ARG A 35 9.00 0.17 -14.76
C ARG A 35 8.98 -1.32 -14.37
N LYS A 36 8.57 -1.62 -13.13
CA LYS A 36 8.48 -2.98 -12.58
C LYS A 36 7.06 -3.27 -12.10
N SER A 37 6.71 -4.55 -12.11
CA SER A 37 5.48 -5.03 -11.47
C SER A 37 5.63 -4.98 -9.95
N PRO A 38 4.63 -4.43 -9.22
CA PRO A 38 4.66 -4.24 -7.78
C PRO A 38 4.49 -5.59 -7.10
N PHE A 39 5.46 -5.94 -6.26
CA PHE A 39 5.68 -7.25 -5.67
C PHE A 39 5.54 -8.42 -6.67
N ARG A 40 6.64 -9.10 -7.03
CA ARG A 40 6.57 -10.28 -7.91
C ARG A 40 5.72 -11.38 -7.29
N TYR A 41 4.44 -11.48 -7.67
CA TYR A 41 3.54 -12.55 -7.27
C TYR A 41 4.07 -13.88 -7.78
N LYS A 42 4.83 -14.61 -6.94
CA LYS A 42 5.04 -16.04 -7.13
C LYS A 42 3.83 -16.74 -6.56
N SER A 43 3.07 -17.43 -7.41
CA SER A 43 1.93 -18.24 -6.99
C SER A 43 2.36 -19.16 -5.83
N GLY A 44 1.71 -19.01 -4.66
CA GLY A 44 2.02 -19.75 -3.43
C GLY A 44 2.57 -18.93 -2.25
N VAL A 45 3.12 -17.72 -2.48
CA VAL A 45 3.60 -16.80 -1.41
C VAL A 45 2.51 -15.78 -0.99
N ASP A 46 1.31 -15.98 -1.52
CA ASP A 46 0.30 -14.94 -1.64
C ASP A 46 -0.27 -14.49 -0.28
N HIS A 47 -0.49 -15.40 0.67
CA HIS A 47 -1.08 -15.02 1.97
C HIS A 47 -0.09 -14.27 2.89
N ALA A 48 1.15 -14.77 3.00
CA ALA A 48 2.17 -14.13 3.85
C ALA A 48 2.54 -12.73 3.32
N LEU A 49 2.67 -12.59 1.99
CA LEU A 49 2.94 -11.30 1.36
C LEU A 49 1.78 -10.32 1.60
N ARG A 50 0.52 -10.76 1.44
CA ARG A 50 -0.66 -9.92 1.73
C ARG A 50 -0.66 -9.41 3.17
N LEU A 51 -0.37 -10.29 4.14
CA LEU A 51 -0.24 -9.90 5.56
C LEU A 51 0.88 -8.88 5.78
N LEU A 52 2.03 -9.05 5.13
CA LEU A 52 3.12 -8.08 5.23
C LEU A 52 2.73 -6.72 4.63
N ILE A 53 2.04 -6.70 3.49
CA ILE A 53 1.55 -5.46 2.85
C ILE A 53 0.52 -4.76 3.74
N LEU A 54 -0.43 -5.52 4.33
CA LEU A 54 -1.38 -5.02 5.32
C LEU A 54 -0.67 -4.43 6.54
N ASN A 55 0.43 -5.05 6.97
CA ASN A 55 1.28 -4.57 8.07
C ASN A 55 2.22 -3.41 7.68
N GLY A 56 2.12 -2.91 6.45
CA GLY A 56 2.85 -1.73 6.00
C GLY A 56 4.13 -2.02 5.22
N LEU A 57 4.34 -3.24 4.73
CA LEU A 57 5.39 -3.51 3.74
C LEU A 57 5.13 -2.65 2.50
N ARG A 58 6.19 -1.99 2.01
CA ARG A 58 6.19 -1.17 0.80
C ARG A 58 7.39 -1.54 -0.04
N GLU A 59 7.30 -1.26 -1.33
CA GLU A 59 8.39 -1.43 -2.26
C GLU A 59 9.54 -0.46 -2.00
N GLU A 60 10.76 -0.88 -2.33
CA GLU A 60 11.94 -0.04 -2.20
C GLU A 60 11.86 1.16 -3.14
N PRO A 61 12.15 2.38 -2.66
CA PRO A 61 12.24 3.56 -3.52
C PRO A 61 13.29 3.38 -4.61
N ILE A 62 13.05 4.00 -5.76
CA ILE A 62 14.04 3.99 -6.83
C ILE A 62 15.02 5.13 -6.58
N GLN A 63 16.29 4.90 -6.89
CA GLN A 63 17.29 5.95 -6.84
C GLN A 63 16.85 7.15 -7.67
N ASN A 64 17.01 8.35 -7.10
CA ASN A 64 16.63 9.63 -7.69
C ASN A 64 15.11 9.87 -7.82
N THR A 65 14.25 9.08 -7.17
CA THR A 65 12.85 9.46 -6.97
C THR A 65 12.76 10.66 -6.01
N ASN A 66 11.81 11.56 -6.25
CA ASN A 66 11.59 12.74 -5.42
C ASN A 66 11.39 12.35 -3.94
N ALA A 67 12.15 12.96 -3.04
CA ALA A 67 12.14 12.62 -1.61
C ALA A 67 10.77 12.80 -0.95
N ILE A 68 9.97 13.80 -1.37
CA ILE A 68 8.61 14.02 -0.87
C ILE A 68 7.70 12.86 -1.25
N PHE A 69 7.86 12.33 -2.46
CA PHE A 69 7.09 11.16 -2.88
C PHE A 69 7.49 9.92 -2.07
N VAL A 70 8.78 9.72 -1.84
CA VAL A 70 9.29 8.60 -1.02
C VAL A 70 8.73 8.69 0.39
N GLU A 71 8.78 9.88 1.00
CA GLU A 71 8.23 10.11 2.33
C GLU A 71 6.72 9.84 2.36
N LEU A 72 5.95 10.36 1.42
CA LEU A 72 4.50 10.15 1.35
C LEU A 72 4.15 8.66 1.18
N TYR A 73 4.83 7.98 0.26
CA TYR A 73 4.57 6.57 -0.06
C TYR A 73 4.98 5.61 1.06
N GLN A 74 6.11 5.89 1.72
CA GLN A 74 6.63 5.09 2.84
C GLN A 74 6.04 5.51 4.18
N SER A 75 5.40 6.68 4.27
CA SER A 75 4.75 7.12 5.50
C SER A 75 3.72 6.06 5.88
N LYS A 76 3.98 5.41 7.02
CA LYS A 76 2.89 4.81 7.78
C LYS A 76 2.03 6.00 8.15
N TYR A 77 0.87 6.15 7.52
CA TYR A 77 -0.19 7.01 8.05
C TYR A 77 -0.46 6.55 9.49
N LYS A 78 0.30 7.09 10.45
CA LYS A 78 -0.14 7.20 11.84
C LYS A 78 -1.33 8.12 11.71
N ILE A 79 -2.50 7.51 11.64
CA ILE A 79 -3.74 8.21 11.90
C ILE A 79 -3.61 8.56 13.38
N GLU A 80 -3.00 9.70 13.69
CA GLU A 80 -3.24 10.35 14.96
C GLU A 80 -4.74 10.66 14.93
N TYR A 81 -5.51 9.85 15.66
CA TYR A 81 -6.77 10.36 16.17
C TYR A 81 -6.37 11.60 16.96
N ASN A 82 -6.69 12.77 16.42
CA ASN A 82 -6.74 13.98 17.22
C ASN A 82 -7.79 13.72 18.30
N THR A 83 -7.37 13.14 19.42
CA THR A 83 -8.08 13.23 20.68
C THR A 83 -7.91 14.67 21.16
N PHE A 84 -8.69 15.58 20.59
CA PHE A 84 -9.02 16.79 21.30
C PHE A 84 -10.06 16.40 22.35
N MET A 85 -9.63 16.47 23.63
CA MET A 85 -10.53 16.61 24.77
C MET A 85 -11.33 17.90 24.65
#